data_AF-A0A0L1JDG7-F1
#
_entry.id   AF-A0A0L1JDG7-F1
#
_cell.length_a   1.000
_cell.length_b   1.000
_cell.length_c   1.000
_cell.angle_alpha   90.00
_cell.angle_beta   90.00
_cell.angle_gamma   90.00
#
_symmetry.space_group_name_H-M   'P 1'
#
loop_
_entity.id
_entity.type
_entity.pdbx_description
1 polymer ?
#
loop_
_entity_poly.entity_id
_entity_poly.type
_entity_poly.pdbx_seq_one_letter_code
_entity_poly.pdbx_strand_id
1 'polypeptide(L)'
;MATSPSTNYCAYIDPNSRQHRIGHLDLATEQIHPLVFLSGTRISDLYQVIEAGEENIQLGREDSIPLSQVKLLPPISGRDILAVGKNYVEHAKEFNSSGFDSSDKNDQPTFPVIFTKRVTSIIAHGDQVLLHTGFTETPDYEGEIGVIIGKTGHKIPESEAMDYVWGYTIINDFTAREKQRDHKQFYIGKSPDTFCPIGPIAVPKEHLPTNLQLQTFVNGEKRQEATLDQLIFSIPTLVSCLSQGQTLQPGDTLATGTPYGVGFGFRPMKFLQAGDEVKVSVTGLGTLTNYMAATDAINPTVERVKSQSSIPVANQKARGHEGLVKMGTKELFSQVQGHTEGPPIIFIHGLGGSSTYFSPLVARLSSTHALYLSDFEGHGLSPTNALSKITIASLASDIRDVYHNARPDRKPATVIAHSMGCLVAMKLALENPELVSSLILMGPPPSPLPKAGSAGSFARAELVRNKGMVAVVDAVVNAGLSPKTREGNPLAVAATRMSLLGQDPEGYAKACTALAKSATETLDTASLNCPTFILTGDHDAVSPPNLCFSYGKSIKNSEVQVLETIGHWHLFEDVEGVSDAVHTFLETLQ
;
A
#
# COMPACT_ATOMS: atom_id res chain seq x y z
N MET A 1 -10.64 -11.41 -37.70
CA MET A 1 -10.31 -10.96 -36.33
C MET A 1 -8.79 -11.01 -36.24
N ALA A 2 -8.13 -9.87 -36.06
CA ALA A 2 -6.67 -9.86 -35.91
C ALA A 2 -6.34 -10.65 -34.63
N THR A 3 -5.53 -11.70 -34.75
CA THR A 3 -4.95 -12.40 -33.61
C THR A 3 -4.26 -11.36 -32.73
N SER A 4 -4.72 -11.20 -31.49
CA SER A 4 -4.01 -10.38 -30.51
C SER A 4 -2.55 -10.87 -30.45
N PRO A 5 -1.55 -9.96 -30.49
CA PRO A 5 -0.17 -10.38 -30.34
C PRO A 5 0.00 -11.13 -29.01
N SER A 6 0.79 -12.22 -29.05
CA SER A 6 1.13 -13.03 -27.87
C SER A 6 1.65 -12.13 -26.76
N THR A 7 0.90 -12.03 -25.66
CA THR A 7 1.27 -11.15 -24.56
C THR A 7 2.17 -11.88 -23.56
N ASN A 8 3.42 -11.43 -23.49
CA ASN A 8 4.38 -11.79 -22.45
C ASN A 8 4.11 -11.00 -21.16
N TYR A 9 3.33 -11.53 -20.22
CA TYR A 9 2.99 -10.79 -19.00
C TYR A 9 4.19 -10.75 -18.04
N CYS A 10 4.65 -9.55 -17.70
CA CYS A 10 5.65 -9.30 -16.66
C CYS A 10 5.04 -8.46 -15.53
N ALA A 11 5.48 -8.72 -14.30
CA ALA A 11 5.18 -7.89 -13.14
C ALA A 11 6.37 -6.98 -12.85
N TYR A 12 6.12 -5.70 -12.55
CA TYR A 12 7.17 -4.73 -12.26
C TYR A 12 6.71 -3.63 -11.29
N ILE A 13 7.68 -2.94 -10.70
CA ILE A 13 7.44 -1.68 -9.97
C ILE A 13 7.56 -0.53 -10.96
N ASP A 14 6.46 0.21 -11.15
CA ASP A 14 6.42 1.39 -11.99
C ASP A 14 7.36 2.47 -11.44
N PRO A 15 8.30 3.01 -12.26
CA PRO A 15 9.35 3.90 -11.76
C PRO A 15 8.80 5.23 -11.26
N ASN A 16 7.67 5.69 -11.79
CA ASN A 16 7.07 6.99 -11.46
C ASN A 16 6.15 6.89 -10.23
N SER A 17 5.18 5.98 -10.28
CA SER A 17 4.17 5.83 -9.23
C SER A 17 4.62 4.95 -8.07
N ARG A 18 5.70 4.16 -8.25
CA ARG A 18 6.22 3.19 -7.26
C ARG A 18 5.22 2.08 -6.91
N GLN A 19 4.20 1.87 -7.75
CA GLN A 19 3.18 0.84 -7.58
C GLN A 19 3.50 -0.40 -8.40
N HIS A 20 2.94 -1.54 -7.98
CA HIS A 20 3.01 -2.77 -8.76
C HIS A 20 2.14 -2.63 -10.02
N ARG A 21 2.65 -3.12 -11.15
CA ARG A 21 1.99 -3.10 -12.45
C ARG A 21 2.23 -4.40 -13.21
N ILE A 22 1.32 -4.71 -14.11
CA ILE A 22 1.52 -5.70 -15.17
C ILE A 22 1.74 -5.01 -16.52
N GLY A 23 2.65 -5.56 -17.31
CA GLY A 23 2.97 -5.09 -18.66
C GLY A 23 3.29 -6.23 -19.61
N HIS A 24 3.29 -5.93 -20.90
CA HIS A 24 3.83 -6.80 -21.94
C HIS A 24 5.34 -6.55 -22.07
N LEU A 25 6.17 -7.55 -21.79
CA LEU A 25 7.62 -7.48 -22.04
C LEU A 25 7.94 -7.97 -23.45
N ASP A 26 8.35 -7.04 -24.32
CA ASP A 26 8.98 -7.39 -25.59
C ASP A 26 10.41 -7.88 -25.31
N LEU A 27 10.62 -9.19 -25.47
CA LEU A 27 11.91 -9.84 -25.21
C LEU A 27 12.99 -9.46 -26.22
N ALA A 28 12.63 -8.97 -27.41
CA ALA A 28 13.59 -8.59 -28.45
C ALA A 28 14.09 -7.17 -28.25
N THR A 29 13.22 -6.25 -27.82
CA THR A 29 13.58 -4.84 -27.60
C THR A 29 13.87 -4.50 -26.14
N GLU A 30 13.61 -5.42 -25.21
CA GLU A 30 13.69 -5.22 -23.76
C GLU A 30 12.86 -4.01 -23.29
N GLN A 31 11.65 -3.90 -23.84
CA GLN A 31 10.71 -2.83 -23.52
C GLN A 31 9.46 -3.39 -22.85
N ILE A 32 9.00 -2.71 -21.81
CA ILE A 32 7.74 -3.03 -21.14
C ILE A 32 6.67 -2.08 -21.62
N HIS A 33 5.63 -2.61 -22.25
CA HIS A 33 4.43 -1.87 -22.57
C HIS A 33 3.40 -2.04 -21.46
N PRO A 34 3.04 -0.99 -20.71
CA PRO A 34 2.09 -1.11 -19.60
C PRO A 34 0.74 -1.66 -20.07
N LEU A 35 0.12 -2.54 -19.29
CA LEU A 35 -1.21 -3.08 -19.59
C LEU A 35 -2.28 -2.44 -18.69
N VAL A 36 -3.48 -2.35 -19.26
CA VAL A 36 -4.69 -1.84 -18.61
C VAL A 36 -5.87 -2.73 -18.99
N PHE A 37 -6.92 -2.74 -18.17
CA PHE A 37 -8.21 -3.27 -18.59
C PHE A 37 -8.81 -2.42 -19.71
N LEU A 38 -9.81 -2.95 -20.44
CA LEU A 38 -10.55 -2.16 -21.45
C LEU A 38 -11.16 -0.87 -20.89
N SER A 39 -11.47 -0.83 -19.59
CA SER A 39 -11.93 0.37 -18.88
C SER A 39 -10.86 1.46 -18.71
N GLY A 40 -9.59 1.16 -19.01
CA GLY A 40 -8.44 2.01 -18.75
C GLY A 40 -7.86 1.87 -17.34
N THR A 41 -8.50 1.08 -16.46
CA THR A 41 -7.97 0.80 -15.13
C THR A 41 -6.66 0.01 -15.23
N ARG A 42 -5.64 0.45 -14.50
CA ARG A 42 -4.32 -0.19 -14.44
C ARG A 42 -4.40 -1.57 -13.79
N ILE A 43 -3.66 -2.52 -14.35
CA ILE A 43 -3.53 -3.88 -13.81
C ILE A 43 -2.33 -3.92 -12.86
N SER A 44 -2.50 -4.46 -11.65
CA SER A 44 -1.49 -4.48 -10.59
C SER A 44 -0.79 -5.82 -10.38
N ASP A 45 -1.43 -6.92 -10.76
CA ASP A 45 -0.92 -8.28 -10.55
C ASP A 45 -1.48 -9.27 -11.60
N LEU A 46 -0.88 -10.45 -11.70
CA LEU A 46 -1.28 -11.46 -12.68
C LEU A 46 -2.60 -12.17 -12.31
N TYR A 47 -3.02 -12.14 -11.04
CA TYR A 47 -4.31 -12.73 -10.64
C TYR A 47 -5.46 -12.01 -11.33
N GLN A 48 -5.37 -10.69 -11.44
CA GLN A 48 -6.29 -9.85 -12.22
C GLN A 48 -6.32 -10.22 -13.71
N VAL A 49 -5.16 -10.54 -14.30
CA VAL A 49 -5.07 -10.98 -15.71
C VAL A 49 -5.80 -12.30 -15.91
N ILE A 50 -5.54 -13.26 -15.02
CA ILE A 50 -6.13 -14.60 -15.06
C ILE A 50 -7.66 -14.52 -14.90
N GLU A 51 -8.14 -13.73 -13.94
CA GLU A 51 -9.56 -13.57 -13.66
C GLU A 51 -10.30 -12.81 -14.78
N ALA A 52 -9.70 -11.76 -15.33
CA ALA A 52 -10.34 -10.94 -16.34
C ALA A 52 -10.36 -11.60 -17.73
N GLY A 53 -9.37 -12.44 -18.06
CA GLY A 53 -9.19 -12.95 -19.42
C GLY A 53 -8.55 -11.91 -20.36
N GLU A 54 -7.81 -12.41 -21.34
CA GLU A 54 -7.02 -11.55 -22.25
C GLU A 54 -7.87 -10.62 -23.10
N GLU A 55 -9.09 -11.03 -23.42
CA GLU A 55 -10.05 -10.23 -24.18
C GLU A 55 -10.47 -8.93 -23.47
N ASN A 56 -10.25 -8.83 -22.15
CA ASN A 56 -10.55 -7.66 -21.34
C ASN A 56 -9.32 -6.77 -21.06
N ILE A 57 -8.20 -7.03 -21.74
CA ILE A 57 -6.91 -6.37 -21.51
C ILE A 57 -6.43 -5.73 -22.82
N GLN A 58 -5.80 -4.55 -22.70
CA GLN A 58 -5.20 -3.84 -23.82
C GLN A 58 -3.91 -3.13 -23.39
N LEU A 59 -3.11 -2.71 -24.37
CA LEU A 59 -1.99 -1.80 -24.15
C LEU A 59 -2.49 -0.47 -23.57
N GLY A 60 -1.78 0.02 -22.55
CA GLY A 60 -1.96 1.36 -22.04
C GLY A 60 -1.58 2.40 -23.08
N ARG A 61 -2.01 3.65 -22.86
CA ARG A 61 -1.57 4.81 -23.65
C ARG A 61 -0.25 5.41 -23.16
N GLU A 62 0.32 4.81 -22.11
CA GLU A 62 1.61 5.17 -21.52
C GLU A 62 2.74 4.73 -22.47
N ASP A 63 3.83 5.48 -22.53
CA ASP A 63 5.02 5.10 -23.30
C ASP A 63 5.62 3.79 -22.77
N SER A 64 6.30 3.04 -23.64
CA SER A 64 7.03 1.84 -23.22
C SER A 64 8.21 2.22 -22.33
N ILE A 65 8.48 1.40 -21.33
CA ILE A 65 9.52 1.64 -20.33
C ILE A 65 10.67 0.65 -20.57
N PRO A 66 11.93 1.11 -20.69
CA PRO A 66 13.07 0.21 -20.81
C PRO A 66 13.16 -0.72 -19.60
N LEU A 67 13.38 -2.02 -19.84
CA LEU A 67 13.50 -3.02 -18.79
C LEU A 67 14.54 -2.63 -17.72
N SER A 68 15.63 -1.98 -18.13
CA SER A 68 16.70 -1.50 -17.24
C SER A 68 16.28 -0.40 -16.26
N GLN A 69 15.13 0.23 -16.45
CA GLN A 69 14.61 1.30 -15.58
C GLN A 69 13.59 0.81 -14.56
N VAL A 70 13.19 -0.46 -14.63
CA VAL A 70 12.20 -1.03 -13.71
C VAL A 70 12.82 -2.07 -12.78
N LYS A 71 12.17 -2.31 -11.66
CA LYS A 71 12.38 -3.52 -10.88
C LYS A 71 11.36 -4.56 -11.31
N LEU A 72 11.79 -5.64 -11.96
CA LEU A 72 10.92 -6.80 -12.17
C LEU A 72 10.55 -7.45 -10.84
N LEU A 73 9.33 -7.97 -10.82
CA LEU A 73 8.77 -8.78 -9.74
C LEU A 73 8.50 -10.20 -10.28
N PRO A 74 8.36 -11.21 -9.40
CA PRO A 74 7.85 -12.51 -9.83
C PRO A 74 6.47 -12.29 -10.49
N PRO A 75 6.19 -12.86 -11.68
CA PRO A 75 4.89 -12.70 -12.33
C PRO A 75 3.74 -13.17 -11.43
N ILE A 76 4.01 -14.15 -10.57
CA ILE A 76 3.06 -14.67 -9.59
C ILE A 76 3.75 -14.92 -8.25
N SER A 77 3.08 -14.55 -7.16
CA SER A 77 3.58 -14.71 -5.78
C SER A 77 2.43 -14.57 -4.77
N GLY A 78 2.69 -14.81 -3.48
CA GLY A 78 1.68 -14.68 -2.42
C GLY A 78 1.07 -16.01 -1.96
N ARG A 79 1.41 -17.12 -2.61
CA ARG A 79 1.08 -18.49 -2.20
C ARG A 79 2.32 -19.37 -2.25
N ASP A 80 2.31 -20.46 -1.48
CA ASP A 80 3.33 -21.51 -1.60
C ASP A 80 3.21 -22.16 -2.98
N ILE A 81 4.35 -22.56 -3.56
CA ILE A 81 4.39 -23.23 -4.86
C ILE A 81 4.25 -24.73 -4.63
N LEU A 82 3.32 -25.36 -5.35
CA LEU A 82 3.20 -26.82 -5.39
C LEU A 82 4.35 -27.35 -6.26
N ALA A 83 5.04 -28.40 -5.83
CA ALA A 83 6.22 -28.88 -6.54
C ALA A 83 6.24 -30.41 -6.63
N VAL A 84 6.83 -30.92 -7.70
CA VAL A 84 6.85 -32.36 -8.03
C VAL A 84 8.28 -32.88 -8.04
N GLY A 85 8.57 -33.86 -7.20
CA GLY A 85 9.86 -34.53 -7.15
C GLY A 85 9.95 -35.67 -8.18
N LYS A 86 11.17 -35.93 -8.68
CA LYS A 86 11.50 -37.10 -9.52
C LYS A 86 10.59 -37.27 -10.75
N ASN A 87 10.28 -36.18 -11.46
CA ASN A 87 9.34 -36.23 -12.59
C ASN A 87 9.99 -36.40 -13.97
N TYR A 88 11.29 -36.68 -14.05
CA TYR A 88 11.99 -37.10 -15.27
C TYR A 88 12.72 -38.42 -15.01
N VAL A 89 12.64 -39.37 -15.96
CA VAL A 89 13.18 -40.74 -15.78
C VAL A 89 14.68 -40.74 -15.47
N GLU A 90 15.48 -40.03 -16.26
CA GLU A 90 16.94 -40.01 -16.07
C GLU A 90 17.36 -39.28 -14.80
N HIS A 91 16.60 -38.26 -14.40
CA HIS A 91 16.82 -37.59 -13.12
C HIS A 91 16.44 -38.48 -11.92
N ALA A 92 15.35 -39.25 -12.01
CA ALA A 92 14.95 -40.16 -10.94
C ALA A 92 16.03 -41.23 -10.67
N LYS A 93 16.66 -41.75 -11.74
CA LYS A 93 17.82 -42.66 -11.64
C LYS A 93 19.05 -41.96 -11.04
N GLU A 94 19.36 -40.75 -11.50
CA GLU A 94 20.46 -39.92 -10.97
C GLU A 94 20.30 -39.69 -9.46
N PHE A 95 19.11 -39.29 -9.02
CA PHE A 95 18.79 -39.05 -7.61
C PHE A 95 18.89 -40.33 -6.76
N ASN A 96 18.30 -41.46 -7.18
CA ASN A 96 18.41 -42.73 -6.46
C ASN A 96 19.87 -43.17 -6.27
N SER A 97 20.68 -43.03 -7.32
CA SER A 97 22.11 -43.39 -7.30
C SER A 97 23.01 -42.44 -6.49
N SER A 98 22.50 -41.29 -6.05
CA SER A 98 23.31 -40.19 -5.50
C SER A 98 23.65 -40.31 -4.01
N GLY A 99 22.88 -41.10 -3.26
CA GLY A 99 22.92 -41.12 -1.80
C GLY A 99 22.19 -39.94 -1.12
N PHE A 100 21.56 -39.05 -1.89
CA PHE A 100 20.64 -38.02 -1.39
C PHE A 100 19.17 -38.47 -1.37
N ASP A 101 18.88 -39.66 -1.88
CA ASP A 101 17.55 -40.28 -1.82
C ASP A 101 17.33 -41.01 -0.48
N SER A 102 16.42 -40.48 0.33
CA SER A 102 16.00 -41.10 1.59
C SER A 102 14.52 -41.55 1.57
N SER A 103 13.83 -41.38 0.43
CA SER A 103 12.37 -41.49 0.36
C SER A 103 11.86 -42.79 -0.27
N ASP A 104 12.63 -43.48 -1.14
CA ASP A 104 12.33 -44.84 -1.60
C ASP A 104 13.49 -45.47 -2.41
N LYS A 105 13.51 -46.80 -2.59
CA LYS A 105 14.56 -47.50 -3.39
C LYS A 105 14.18 -47.79 -4.86
N ASN A 106 12.96 -47.45 -5.27
CA ASN A 106 12.50 -47.67 -6.65
C ASN A 106 12.97 -46.54 -7.57
N ASP A 107 13.45 -46.89 -8.76
CA ASP A 107 13.98 -45.94 -9.75
C ASP A 107 12.92 -45.02 -10.35
N GLN A 108 11.64 -45.37 -10.26
CA GLN A 108 10.53 -44.56 -10.74
C GLN A 108 9.37 -44.57 -9.73
N PRO A 109 8.87 -43.40 -9.29
CA PRO A 109 7.74 -43.32 -8.38
C PRO A 109 6.43 -43.80 -9.04
N THR A 110 5.54 -44.44 -8.27
CA THR A 110 4.21 -44.88 -8.73
C THR A 110 3.15 -43.79 -8.67
N PHE A 111 3.36 -42.77 -7.83
CA PHE A 111 2.50 -41.59 -7.70
C PHE A 111 3.37 -40.32 -7.71
N PRO A 112 2.83 -39.17 -8.13
CA PRO A 112 3.54 -37.90 -8.05
C PRO A 112 4.02 -37.60 -6.63
N VAL A 113 5.32 -37.32 -6.47
CA VAL A 113 5.90 -36.92 -5.18
C VAL A 113 5.65 -35.43 -4.99
N ILE A 114 4.61 -35.08 -4.23
CA ILE A 114 4.22 -33.68 -4.03
C ILE A 114 4.88 -33.09 -2.78
N PHE A 115 5.47 -31.90 -2.92
CA PHE A 115 5.93 -31.07 -1.82
C PHE A 115 5.61 -29.59 -2.11
N THR A 116 6.02 -28.67 -1.23
CA THR A 116 5.85 -27.24 -1.43
C THR A 116 7.15 -26.46 -1.28
N LYS A 117 7.22 -25.32 -1.97
CA LYS A 117 8.20 -24.27 -1.71
C LYS A 117 7.50 -23.09 -1.06
N ARG A 118 8.05 -22.63 0.08
CA ARG A 118 7.45 -21.55 0.87
C ARG A 118 7.38 -20.24 0.07
N VAL A 119 6.28 -19.51 0.17
CA VAL A 119 6.07 -18.20 -0.47
C VAL A 119 7.18 -17.19 -0.20
N THR A 120 7.85 -17.27 0.95
CA THR A 120 8.96 -16.38 1.32
C THR A 120 10.22 -16.65 0.51
N SER A 121 10.36 -17.84 -0.08
CA SER A 121 11.47 -18.19 -0.98
C SER A 121 11.36 -17.58 -2.38
N ILE A 122 10.20 -17.04 -2.75
CA ILE A 122 9.95 -16.50 -4.09
C ILE A 122 10.70 -15.19 -4.30
N ILE A 123 11.48 -15.12 -5.40
CA ILE A 123 12.18 -13.92 -5.87
C ILE A 123 12.07 -13.76 -7.39
N ALA A 124 12.40 -12.58 -7.90
CA ALA A 124 12.24 -12.24 -9.31
C ALA A 124 13.46 -12.63 -10.16
N HIS A 125 13.31 -12.50 -11.48
CA HIS A 125 14.44 -12.43 -12.39
C HIS A 125 15.43 -11.33 -11.96
N GLY A 126 16.72 -11.66 -11.96
CA GLY A 126 17.82 -10.77 -11.59
C GLY A 126 18.07 -10.63 -10.09
N ASP A 127 17.22 -11.19 -9.23
CA ASP A 127 17.44 -11.18 -7.78
C ASP A 127 18.56 -12.13 -7.36
N GLN A 128 19.18 -11.82 -6.21
CA GLN A 128 20.22 -12.64 -5.61
C GLN A 128 19.64 -13.85 -4.88
N VAL A 129 20.28 -15.00 -5.03
CA VAL A 129 19.99 -16.25 -4.30
C VAL A 129 21.01 -16.40 -3.18
N LEU A 130 20.55 -16.44 -1.93
CA LEU A 130 21.40 -16.58 -0.75
C LEU A 130 21.99 -17.99 -0.68
N LEU A 131 23.27 -18.13 -0.34
CA LEU A 131 23.89 -19.43 -0.13
C LEU A 131 23.49 -20.09 1.20
N HIS A 132 22.95 -19.30 2.15
CA HIS A 132 22.60 -19.72 3.50
C HIS A 132 23.77 -20.42 4.23
N THR A 133 24.92 -19.76 4.30
CA THR A 133 26.13 -20.23 5.00
C THR A 133 25.79 -20.71 6.42
N GLY A 134 26.28 -21.90 6.79
CA GLY A 134 25.97 -22.54 8.08
C GLY A 134 24.63 -23.28 8.14
N PHE A 135 23.75 -23.07 7.17
CA PHE A 135 22.58 -23.92 6.95
C PHE A 135 22.90 -25.03 5.92
N THR A 136 23.52 -24.73 4.78
CA THR A 136 23.88 -25.75 3.78
C THR A 136 25.22 -25.47 3.10
N GLU A 137 25.93 -26.54 2.75
CA GLU A 137 27.14 -26.50 1.92
C GLU A 137 26.89 -27.11 0.52
N THR A 138 25.65 -27.48 0.23
CA THR A 138 25.22 -28.18 -0.98
C THR A 138 24.09 -27.46 -1.72
N PRO A 139 24.18 -26.13 -1.95
CA PRO A 139 23.19 -25.42 -2.76
C PRO A 139 23.29 -25.89 -4.21
N ASP A 140 22.13 -26.22 -4.79
CA ASP A 140 22.01 -26.79 -6.12
C ASP A 140 20.88 -26.09 -6.90
N TYR A 141 20.93 -26.15 -8.22
CA TYR A 141 19.93 -25.60 -9.14
C TYR A 141 19.04 -26.70 -9.69
N GLU A 142 17.81 -26.34 -10.02
CA GLU A 142 16.85 -27.22 -10.68
C GLU A 142 15.97 -26.36 -11.60
N GLY A 143 16.33 -26.24 -12.87
CA GLY A 143 15.47 -25.55 -13.83
C GLY A 143 14.18 -26.33 -14.05
N GLU A 144 13.05 -25.65 -14.05
CA GLU A 144 11.72 -26.26 -14.23
C GLU A 144 10.77 -25.39 -15.06
N ILE A 145 9.82 -26.06 -15.71
CA ILE A 145 8.67 -25.42 -16.34
C ILE A 145 7.57 -25.27 -15.28
N GLY A 146 7.17 -24.04 -15.00
CA GLY A 146 6.08 -23.71 -14.10
C GLY A 146 4.74 -23.72 -14.82
N VAL A 147 3.72 -24.34 -14.23
CA VAL A 147 2.33 -24.35 -14.73
C VAL A 147 1.46 -23.48 -13.83
N ILE A 148 0.69 -22.56 -14.42
CA ILE A 148 -0.20 -21.65 -13.69
C ILE A 148 -1.65 -22.09 -13.93
N ILE A 149 -2.38 -22.33 -12.84
CA ILE A 149 -3.82 -22.67 -12.87
C ILE A 149 -4.64 -21.40 -13.15
N GLY A 150 -5.60 -21.51 -14.06
CA GLY A 150 -6.49 -20.42 -14.48
C GLY A 150 -7.91 -20.49 -13.95
N LYS A 151 -8.35 -21.66 -13.48
CA LYS A 151 -9.73 -21.89 -13.06
C LYS A 151 -9.79 -22.60 -11.71
N THR A 152 -10.80 -22.26 -10.91
CA THR A 152 -11.08 -22.97 -9.66
C THR A 152 -11.59 -24.37 -9.99
N GLY A 153 -11.02 -25.42 -9.37
CA GLY A 153 -11.47 -26.79 -9.59
C GLY A 153 -11.14 -27.76 -8.46
N HIS A 154 -11.97 -28.79 -8.31
CA HIS A 154 -11.83 -29.87 -7.34
C HIS A 154 -12.31 -31.16 -7.99
N LYS A 155 -11.54 -32.25 -7.84
CA LYS A 155 -11.72 -33.53 -8.53
C LYS A 155 -11.77 -33.38 -10.06
N ILE A 156 -10.81 -32.65 -10.61
CA ILE A 156 -10.69 -32.38 -12.04
C ILE A 156 -10.29 -33.68 -12.76
N PRO A 157 -11.04 -34.15 -13.75
CA PRO A 157 -10.63 -35.29 -14.58
C PRO A 157 -9.39 -34.96 -15.42
N GLU A 158 -8.50 -35.94 -15.67
CA GLU A 158 -7.33 -35.73 -16.54
C GLU A 158 -7.72 -35.22 -17.94
N SER A 159 -8.86 -35.66 -18.48
CA SER A 159 -9.37 -35.22 -19.79
C SER A 159 -9.73 -33.73 -19.85
N GLU A 160 -10.01 -33.10 -18.71
CA GLU A 160 -10.40 -31.69 -18.60
C GLU A 160 -9.26 -30.84 -18.02
N ALA A 161 -8.22 -31.47 -17.48
CA ALA A 161 -7.17 -30.79 -16.72
C ALA A 161 -6.49 -29.63 -17.47
N MET A 162 -6.28 -29.78 -18.78
CA MET A 162 -5.70 -28.69 -19.58
C MET A 162 -6.60 -27.46 -19.64
N ASP A 163 -7.93 -27.58 -19.52
CA ASP A 163 -8.84 -26.43 -19.49
C ASP A 163 -8.70 -25.57 -18.24
N TYR A 164 -8.09 -26.12 -17.19
CA TYR A 164 -7.79 -25.45 -15.93
C TYR A 164 -6.40 -24.79 -15.93
N VAL A 165 -5.55 -25.06 -16.92
CA VAL A 165 -4.25 -24.40 -17.07
C VAL A 165 -4.46 -23.05 -17.77
N TRP A 166 -3.99 -21.97 -17.15
CA TRP A 166 -3.92 -20.64 -17.78
C TRP A 166 -2.71 -20.55 -18.71
N GLY A 167 -1.54 -20.95 -18.22
CA GLY A 167 -0.30 -20.75 -18.93
C GLY A 167 0.91 -21.24 -18.18
N TYR A 168 2.07 -20.74 -18.59
CA TYR A 168 3.37 -21.22 -18.14
C TYR A 168 4.30 -20.06 -17.72
N THR A 169 5.26 -20.37 -16.86
CA THR A 169 6.39 -19.52 -16.49
C THR A 169 7.63 -20.39 -16.24
N ILE A 170 8.77 -19.80 -15.90
CA ILE A 170 9.99 -20.53 -15.54
C ILE A 170 10.15 -20.49 -14.03
N ILE A 171 10.53 -21.62 -13.43
CA ILE A 171 10.86 -21.74 -12.01
C ILE A 171 12.27 -22.31 -11.90
N ASN A 172 13.06 -21.83 -10.94
CA ASN A 172 14.27 -22.53 -10.52
C ASN A 172 14.10 -23.04 -9.08
N ASP A 173 14.01 -24.36 -8.92
CA ASP A 173 13.83 -25.03 -7.65
C ASP A 173 15.19 -25.23 -6.93
N PHE A 174 15.79 -24.12 -6.50
CA PHE A 174 17.04 -24.19 -5.74
C PHE A 174 16.89 -25.07 -4.50
N THR A 175 17.92 -25.87 -4.24
CA THR A 175 17.84 -26.96 -3.28
C THR A 175 19.08 -27.03 -2.40
N ALA A 176 18.87 -27.14 -1.09
CA ALA A 176 19.89 -27.53 -0.12
C ALA A 176 19.88 -29.07 0.02
N ARG A 177 20.75 -29.77 -0.71
CA ARG A 177 20.66 -31.24 -0.90
C ARG A 177 20.79 -32.03 0.39
N GLU A 178 21.70 -31.63 1.28
CA GLU A 178 21.84 -32.24 2.60
C GLU A 178 20.53 -32.13 3.39
N LYS A 179 19.89 -30.97 3.39
CA LYS A 179 18.65 -30.74 4.14
C LYS A 179 17.47 -31.47 3.54
N GLN A 180 17.42 -31.57 2.21
CA GLN A 180 16.45 -32.41 1.50
C GLN A 180 16.57 -33.88 1.95
N ARG A 181 17.79 -34.43 1.97
CA ARG A 181 18.06 -35.82 2.37
C ARG A 181 17.75 -36.05 3.85
N ASP A 182 18.31 -35.23 4.72
CA ASP A 182 18.35 -35.45 6.17
C ASP A 182 16.95 -35.36 6.79
N HIS A 183 16.09 -34.47 6.28
CA HIS A 183 14.75 -34.26 6.82
C HIS A 183 13.67 -35.15 6.18
N LYS A 184 14.00 -35.88 5.10
CA LYS A 184 13.12 -36.78 4.32
C LYS A 184 11.97 -36.08 3.60
N GLN A 185 11.27 -35.18 4.29
CA GLN A 185 10.33 -34.24 3.69
C GLN A 185 11.13 -33.12 3.03
N PHE A 186 10.95 -32.93 1.72
CA PHE A 186 11.82 -32.04 0.93
C PHE A 186 11.67 -30.56 1.30
N TYR A 187 10.56 -30.16 1.92
CA TYR A 187 10.19 -28.77 2.23
C TYR A 187 11.36 -27.93 2.76
N ILE A 188 12.07 -28.39 3.79
CA ILE A 188 13.13 -27.58 4.43
C ILE A 188 14.36 -27.38 3.54
N GLY A 189 14.67 -28.34 2.67
CA GLY A 189 15.74 -28.19 1.67
C GLY A 189 15.32 -27.35 0.46
N LYS A 190 14.00 -27.18 0.25
CA LYS A 190 13.38 -26.55 -0.91
C LYS A 190 12.82 -25.16 -0.64
N SER A 191 12.71 -24.76 0.63
CA SER A 191 12.07 -23.51 1.08
C SER A 191 12.96 -22.47 1.79
N PRO A 192 14.31 -22.54 1.82
CA PRO A 192 15.10 -21.39 2.26
C PRO A 192 14.72 -20.12 1.51
N ASP A 193 14.80 -18.96 2.15
CA ASP A 193 14.48 -17.69 1.50
C ASP A 193 15.32 -17.53 0.22
N THR A 194 14.76 -16.95 -0.84
CA THR A 194 15.36 -16.81 -2.20
C THR A 194 15.52 -18.09 -3.04
N PHE A 195 15.16 -19.28 -2.54
CA PHE A 195 15.30 -20.54 -3.30
C PHE A 195 14.23 -20.80 -4.36
N CYS A 196 13.31 -19.86 -4.62
CA CYS A 196 12.26 -20.03 -5.62
C CYS A 196 12.18 -18.86 -6.62
N PRO A 197 13.19 -18.61 -7.45
CA PRO A 197 13.03 -17.66 -8.54
C PRO A 197 11.91 -18.07 -9.50
N ILE A 198 11.08 -17.10 -9.88
CA ILE A 198 9.98 -17.27 -10.86
C ILE A 198 10.00 -16.10 -11.85
N GLY A 199 9.89 -16.37 -13.15
CA GLY A 199 9.80 -15.35 -14.19
C GLY A 199 10.66 -15.64 -15.42
N PRO A 200 11.12 -14.63 -16.19
CA PRO A 200 10.80 -13.21 -16.06
C PRO A 200 9.35 -12.87 -16.45
N ILE A 201 8.70 -13.77 -17.19
CA ILE A 201 7.34 -13.58 -17.73
C ILE A 201 6.46 -14.80 -17.45
N ALA A 202 5.15 -14.59 -17.56
CA ALA A 202 4.15 -15.62 -17.62
C ALA A 202 3.37 -15.48 -18.94
N VAL A 203 3.10 -16.59 -19.62
CA VAL A 203 2.50 -16.59 -20.96
C VAL A 203 1.34 -17.58 -21.00
N PRO A 204 0.17 -17.19 -21.52
CA PRO A 204 -0.96 -18.09 -21.78
C PRO A 204 -0.55 -19.30 -22.62
N LYS A 205 -1.09 -20.48 -22.31
CA LYS A 205 -0.70 -21.74 -22.99
C LYS A 205 -0.98 -21.70 -24.50
N GLU A 206 -1.99 -20.95 -24.93
CA GLU A 206 -2.43 -20.78 -26.32
C GLU A 206 -1.39 -20.04 -27.17
N HIS A 207 -0.51 -19.27 -26.53
CA HIS A 207 0.55 -18.50 -27.18
C HIS A 207 1.89 -19.23 -27.21
N LEU A 208 1.94 -20.47 -26.72
CA LEU A 208 3.15 -21.27 -26.62
C LEU A 208 3.02 -22.55 -27.46
N PRO A 209 4.15 -23.12 -27.93
CA PRO A 209 4.11 -24.43 -28.57
C PRO A 209 3.74 -25.51 -27.55
N THR A 210 3.12 -26.59 -28.03
CA THR A 210 2.65 -27.70 -27.18
C THR A 210 3.77 -28.43 -26.45
N ASN A 211 4.98 -28.44 -27.03
CA ASN A 211 6.17 -29.00 -26.39
C ASN A 211 7.20 -27.89 -26.13
N LEU A 212 7.48 -27.65 -24.85
CA LEU A 212 8.44 -26.65 -24.38
C LEU A 212 9.79 -27.31 -24.14
N GLN A 213 10.87 -26.69 -24.64
CA GLN A 213 12.22 -27.11 -24.32
C GLN A 213 12.75 -26.26 -23.15
N LEU A 214 13.37 -26.91 -22.19
CA LEU A 214 14.01 -26.33 -21.01
C LEU A 214 15.52 -26.55 -21.10
N GLN A 215 16.30 -25.51 -20.78
CA GLN A 215 17.75 -25.59 -20.63
C GLN A 215 18.23 -24.81 -19.42
N THR A 216 19.16 -25.38 -18.63
CA THR A 216 19.80 -24.69 -17.51
C THR A 216 21.30 -24.55 -17.74
N PHE A 217 21.83 -23.36 -17.47
CA PHE A 217 23.24 -23.04 -17.57
C PHE A 217 23.76 -22.51 -16.24
N VAL A 218 24.99 -22.86 -15.89
CA VAL A 218 25.72 -22.27 -14.75
C VAL A 218 27.02 -21.69 -15.28
N ASN A 219 27.21 -20.38 -15.15
CA ASN A 219 28.38 -19.66 -15.69
C ASN A 219 28.62 -19.96 -17.19
N GLY A 220 27.55 -20.07 -17.98
CA GLY A 220 27.59 -20.40 -19.40
C GLY A 220 27.76 -21.89 -19.73
N GLU A 221 28.04 -22.77 -18.76
CA GLU A 221 28.08 -24.22 -18.95
C GLU A 221 26.64 -24.77 -18.99
N LYS A 222 26.19 -25.35 -20.11
CA LYS A 222 24.90 -26.06 -20.17
C LYS A 222 24.96 -27.29 -19.28
N ARG A 223 24.07 -27.39 -18.30
CA ARG A 223 24.01 -28.49 -17.33
C ARG A 223 22.73 -29.33 -17.43
N GLN A 224 21.62 -28.72 -17.84
CA GLN A 224 20.35 -29.43 -18.01
C GLN A 224 19.76 -29.16 -19.39
N GLU A 225 19.07 -30.16 -19.96
CA GLU A 225 18.30 -30.04 -21.19
C GLU A 225 17.21 -31.11 -21.22
N ALA A 226 15.96 -30.68 -21.44
CA ALA A 226 14.82 -31.59 -21.56
C ALA A 226 13.64 -30.93 -22.29
N THR A 227 12.64 -31.73 -22.61
CA THR A 227 11.36 -31.28 -23.16
C THR A 227 10.20 -31.68 -22.26
N LEU A 228 9.11 -30.91 -22.30
CA LEU A 228 7.94 -31.09 -21.42
C LEU A 228 7.27 -32.47 -21.57
N ASP A 229 7.35 -33.08 -22.76
CA ASP A 229 6.84 -34.42 -23.03
C ASP A 229 7.66 -35.57 -22.40
N GLN A 230 8.82 -35.27 -21.80
CA GLN A 230 9.64 -36.25 -21.08
C GLN A 230 9.24 -36.41 -19.61
N LEU A 231 8.21 -35.70 -19.14
CA LEU A 231 7.68 -35.87 -17.78
C LEU A 231 7.13 -37.28 -17.56
N ILE A 232 7.43 -37.87 -16.41
CA ILE A 232 6.86 -39.17 -15.97
C ILE A 232 5.35 -39.02 -15.75
N PHE A 233 4.96 -37.99 -14.99
CA PHE A 233 3.58 -37.60 -14.76
C PHE A 233 3.28 -36.32 -15.55
N SER A 234 2.39 -36.46 -16.53
CA SER A 234 1.95 -35.36 -17.38
C SER A 234 1.25 -34.25 -16.59
N ILE A 235 1.18 -33.04 -17.14
CA ILE A 235 0.41 -31.93 -16.53
C ILE A 235 -1.04 -32.34 -16.22
N PRO A 236 -1.79 -33.00 -17.14
CA PRO A 236 -3.09 -33.55 -16.82
C PRO A 236 -3.14 -34.43 -15.57
N THR A 237 -2.18 -35.37 -15.46
CA THR A 237 -2.05 -36.27 -14.32
C THR A 237 -1.78 -35.50 -13.02
N LEU A 238 -0.91 -34.49 -13.07
CA LEU A 238 -0.59 -33.66 -11.89
C LEU A 238 -1.79 -32.85 -11.42
N VAL A 239 -2.50 -32.16 -12.32
CA VAL A 239 -3.70 -31.37 -12.00
C VAL A 239 -4.81 -32.25 -11.44
N SER A 240 -5.06 -33.40 -12.07
CA SER A 240 -6.02 -34.40 -11.58
C SER A 240 -5.64 -34.88 -10.18
N CYS A 241 -4.40 -35.36 -10.01
CA CYS A 241 -3.89 -35.86 -8.73
C CYS A 241 -4.03 -34.83 -7.60
N LEU A 242 -3.56 -33.60 -7.82
CA LEU A 242 -3.63 -32.54 -6.82
C LEU A 242 -5.08 -32.18 -6.51
N SER A 243 -5.96 -32.09 -7.51
CA SER A 243 -7.34 -31.66 -7.28
C SER A 243 -8.23 -32.72 -6.61
N GLN A 244 -7.80 -34.00 -6.51
CA GLN A 244 -8.62 -35.08 -5.94
C GLN A 244 -9.04 -34.83 -4.48
N GLY A 245 -8.17 -34.18 -3.69
CA GLY A 245 -8.39 -33.91 -2.27
C GLY A 245 -8.34 -32.43 -1.86
N GLN A 246 -7.94 -31.53 -2.76
CA GLN A 246 -7.89 -30.08 -2.51
C GLN A 246 -8.43 -29.30 -3.70
N THR A 247 -8.98 -28.12 -3.43
CA THR A 247 -9.44 -27.19 -4.47
C THR A 247 -8.23 -26.43 -5.01
N LEU A 248 -7.97 -26.55 -6.32
CA LEU A 248 -7.05 -25.69 -7.04
C LEU A 248 -7.73 -24.35 -7.32
N GLN A 249 -6.98 -23.26 -7.21
CA GLN A 249 -7.46 -21.89 -7.40
C GLN A 249 -6.70 -21.21 -8.54
N PRO A 250 -7.33 -20.22 -9.24
CA PRO A 250 -6.62 -19.37 -10.18
C PRO A 250 -5.37 -18.76 -9.54
N GLY A 251 -4.26 -18.86 -10.25
CA GLY A 251 -2.93 -18.46 -9.84
C GLY A 251 -2.18 -19.44 -8.93
N ASP A 252 -2.74 -20.60 -8.60
CA ASP A 252 -1.92 -21.69 -8.05
C ASP A 252 -0.88 -22.10 -9.08
N THR A 253 0.35 -22.31 -8.63
CA THR A 253 1.49 -22.55 -9.53
C THR A 253 2.18 -23.85 -9.16
N LEU A 254 2.46 -24.67 -10.17
CA LEU A 254 3.09 -25.97 -10.05
C LEU A 254 4.49 -25.92 -10.67
N ALA A 255 5.52 -26.26 -9.89
CA ALA A 255 6.84 -26.61 -10.37
C ALA A 255 6.83 -28.11 -10.76
N THR A 256 7.04 -28.41 -12.05
CA THR A 256 6.70 -29.72 -12.63
C THR A 256 7.80 -30.78 -12.50
N GLY A 257 8.92 -30.46 -11.88
CA GLY A 257 10.10 -31.30 -11.73
C GLY A 257 11.24 -30.88 -12.66
N THR A 258 12.45 -31.32 -12.32
CA THR A 258 13.69 -30.97 -13.02
C THR A 258 14.28 -32.17 -13.77
N PRO A 259 14.95 -31.94 -14.93
CA PRO A 259 15.64 -33.01 -15.66
C PRO A 259 17.04 -33.33 -15.11
N TYR A 260 17.66 -34.35 -15.70
CA TYR A 260 19.01 -34.80 -15.38
C TYR A 260 20.05 -33.66 -15.48
N GLY A 261 21.10 -33.72 -14.66
CA GLY A 261 22.23 -32.80 -14.74
C GLY A 261 22.23 -31.73 -13.64
N VAL A 262 21.67 -32.07 -12.48
CA VAL A 262 21.80 -31.28 -11.25
C VAL A 262 23.20 -31.43 -10.65
N GLY A 263 23.61 -30.50 -9.79
CA GLY A 263 24.98 -30.39 -9.29
C GLY A 263 25.51 -31.64 -8.59
N PHE A 264 24.70 -32.35 -7.82
CA PHE A 264 25.13 -33.61 -7.18
C PHE A 264 25.34 -34.76 -8.18
N GLY A 265 24.82 -34.65 -9.40
CA GLY A 265 24.94 -35.64 -10.46
C GLY A 265 26.35 -35.76 -11.04
N PHE A 266 27.14 -34.69 -10.93
CA PHE A 266 28.50 -34.63 -11.43
C PHE A 266 29.48 -35.44 -10.56
N ARG A 267 30.60 -35.85 -11.15
CA ARG A 267 31.72 -36.48 -10.46
C ARG A 267 33.02 -35.75 -10.86
N PRO A 268 33.62 -34.93 -9.97
CA PRO A 268 33.13 -34.55 -8.63
C PRO A 268 31.83 -33.74 -8.68
N MET A 269 31.09 -33.71 -7.57
CA MET A 269 29.83 -32.92 -7.47
C MET A 269 30.12 -31.43 -7.68
N LYS A 270 29.18 -30.72 -8.31
CA LYS A 270 29.30 -29.29 -8.66
C LYS A 270 28.19 -28.46 -8.00
N PHE A 271 28.34 -28.16 -6.71
CA PHE A 271 27.44 -27.25 -6.00
C PHE A 271 27.75 -25.78 -6.29
N LEU A 272 26.74 -24.93 -6.11
CA LEU A 272 26.80 -23.50 -6.39
C LEU A 272 27.70 -22.77 -5.39
N GLN A 273 28.39 -21.74 -5.87
CA GLN A 273 29.30 -20.89 -5.10
C GLN A 273 28.91 -19.43 -5.23
N ALA A 274 29.47 -18.57 -4.36
CA ALA A 274 29.22 -17.14 -4.41
C ALA A 274 29.63 -16.54 -5.77
N GLY A 275 28.75 -15.73 -6.35
CA GLY A 275 28.96 -15.11 -7.66
C GLY A 275 28.58 -15.97 -8.87
N ASP A 276 28.22 -17.25 -8.68
CA ASP A 276 27.73 -18.08 -9.78
C ASP A 276 26.45 -17.48 -10.41
N GLU A 277 26.40 -17.46 -11.73
CA GLU A 277 25.21 -17.11 -12.51
C GLU A 277 24.47 -18.40 -12.91
N VAL A 278 23.17 -18.45 -12.63
CA VAL A 278 22.29 -19.55 -13.08
C VAL A 278 21.23 -19.00 -14.03
N LYS A 279 21.17 -19.57 -15.24
CA LYS A 279 20.21 -19.22 -16.29
C LYS A 279 19.32 -20.41 -16.62
N VAL A 280 18.01 -20.24 -16.53
CA VAL A 280 17.02 -21.23 -16.96
C VAL A 280 16.24 -20.63 -18.14
N SER A 281 16.32 -21.27 -19.31
CA SER A 281 15.63 -20.81 -20.52
C SER A 281 14.57 -21.81 -20.94
N VAL A 282 13.40 -21.31 -21.33
CA VAL A 282 12.30 -22.15 -21.84
C VAL A 282 11.73 -21.54 -23.12
N THR A 283 11.44 -22.40 -24.11
CA THR A 283 10.85 -21.99 -25.40
C THR A 283 9.66 -21.05 -25.21
N GLY A 284 9.73 -19.83 -25.76
CA GLY A 284 8.65 -18.84 -25.68
C GLY A 284 8.50 -18.10 -24.35
N LEU A 285 9.26 -18.48 -23.31
CA LEU A 285 9.23 -17.83 -21.98
C LEU A 285 10.47 -16.98 -21.68
N GLY A 286 11.45 -16.95 -22.59
CA GLY A 286 12.71 -16.24 -22.41
C GLY A 286 13.64 -16.97 -21.43
N THR A 287 14.38 -16.18 -20.63
CA THR A 287 15.39 -16.69 -19.70
C THR A 287 15.24 -16.08 -18.31
N LEU A 288 15.12 -16.93 -17.30
CA LEU A 288 15.22 -16.58 -15.88
C LEU A 288 16.68 -16.63 -15.45
N THR A 289 17.23 -15.48 -15.02
CA THR A 289 18.64 -15.36 -14.60
C THR A 289 18.69 -14.92 -13.14
N ASN A 290 19.48 -15.61 -12.32
CA ASN A 290 19.73 -15.24 -10.93
C ASN A 290 21.20 -15.46 -10.58
N TYR A 291 21.68 -14.75 -9.55
CA TYR A 291 23.08 -14.75 -9.14
C TYR A 291 23.20 -15.20 -7.70
N MET A 292 24.15 -16.08 -7.41
CA MET A 292 24.44 -16.48 -6.05
C MET A 292 25.06 -15.32 -5.28
N ALA A 293 24.45 -14.97 -4.15
CA ALA A 293 24.87 -13.85 -3.30
C ALA A 293 26.25 -14.11 -2.67
N ALA A 294 26.86 -13.05 -2.16
CA ALA A 294 28.01 -13.18 -1.27
C ALA A 294 27.63 -13.99 -0.01
N THR A 295 28.59 -14.68 0.60
CA THR A 295 28.37 -15.54 1.77
C THR A 295 27.91 -14.79 3.02
N ASP A 296 28.13 -13.48 3.07
CA ASP A 296 27.75 -12.54 4.12
C ASP A 296 26.53 -11.67 3.75
N ALA A 297 25.84 -11.98 2.65
CA ALA A 297 24.68 -11.24 2.22
C ALA A 297 23.56 -11.24 3.27
N ILE A 298 22.99 -10.06 3.51
CA ILE A 298 21.84 -9.89 4.40
C ILE A 298 20.60 -10.45 3.70
N ASN A 299 19.82 -11.26 4.42
CA ASN A 299 18.59 -11.80 3.87
C ASN A 299 17.52 -10.69 3.69
N PRO A 300 17.18 -10.29 2.44
CA PRO A 300 16.23 -9.21 2.20
C PRO A 300 14.78 -9.60 2.52
N THR A 301 14.50 -10.90 2.64
CA THR A 301 13.15 -11.41 2.94
C THR A 301 12.68 -11.02 4.33
N VAL A 302 13.59 -10.88 5.30
CA VAL A 302 13.23 -10.45 6.67
C VAL A 302 12.59 -9.07 6.67
N GLU A 303 13.23 -8.09 6.02
CA GLU A 303 12.70 -6.73 5.95
C GLU A 303 11.45 -6.66 5.06
N ARG A 304 11.40 -7.43 3.96
CA ARG A 304 10.20 -7.56 3.13
C ARG A 304 9.01 -8.06 3.95
N VAL A 305 9.15 -9.13 4.73
CA VAL A 305 8.07 -9.68 5.56
C VAL A 305 7.70 -8.71 6.69
N LYS A 306 8.68 -8.08 7.37
CA LYS A 306 8.42 -7.07 8.41
C LYS A 306 7.67 -5.84 7.87
N SER A 307 7.91 -5.45 6.62
CA SER A 307 7.25 -4.31 5.99
C SER A 307 5.77 -4.56 5.67
N GLN A 308 5.34 -5.83 5.65
CA GLN A 308 3.96 -6.20 5.46
C GLN A 308 3.22 -6.16 6.80
N SER A 309 2.22 -5.28 6.92
CA SER A 309 1.38 -5.19 8.11
C SER A 309 -0.02 -5.73 7.81
N SER A 310 -0.51 -6.63 8.67
CA SER A 310 -1.93 -7.03 8.68
C SER A 310 -2.82 -6.00 9.36
N ILE A 311 -2.23 -4.95 9.95
CA ILE A 311 -2.97 -3.88 10.59
C ILE A 311 -3.49 -2.94 9.50
N PRO A 312 -4.81 -2.73 9.39
CA PRO A 312 -5.36 -1.93 8.31
C PRO A 312 -5.00 -0.45 8.47
N VAL A 313 -4.83 0.21 7.32
CA VAL A 313 -4.69 1.65 7.20
C VAL A 313 -5.91 2.17 6.46
N ALA A 314 -6.64 3.10 7.06
CA ALA A 314 -7.79 3.76 6.45
C ALA A 314 -7.40 5.10 5.81
N ASN A 315 -8.31 5.67 5.01
CA ASN A 315 -8.13 6.94 4.29
C ASN A 315 -6.89 7.02 3.36
N GLN A 316 -6.55 5.94 2.64
CA GLN A 316 -5.46 5.94 1.65
C GLN A 316 -5.89 6.58 0.32
N LYS A 317 -6.33 7.85 0.36
CA LYS A 317 -6.79 8.59 -0.83
C LYS A 317 -5.64 9.16 -1.67
N ALA A 318 -4.58 9.62 -1.02
CA ALA A 318 -3.36 10.06 -1.72
C ALA A 318 -2.66 8.86 -2.37
N ARG A 319 -2.30 8.97 -3.64
CA ARG A 319 -1.59 7.94 -4.42
C ARG A 319 -0.17 8.41 -4.70
N GLY A 320 0.81 7.53 -4.50
CA GLY A 320 2.20 7.97 -4.39
C GLY A 320 2.37 8.84 -3.13
N HIS A 321 3.59 9.03 -2.64
CA HIS A 321 3.81 9.87 -1.47
C HIS A 321 3.61 11.38 -1.78
N GLU A 322 2.83 11.73 -2.81
CA GLU A 322 2.56 13.11 -3.21
C GLU A 322 1.77 13.85 -2.13
N GLY A 323 2.36 14.92 -1.60
CA GLY A 323 1.78 15.71 -0.51
C GLY A 323 1.79 15.02 0.86
N LEU A 324 2.17 13.74 0.95
CA LEU A 324 2.31 13.03 2.23
C LEU A 324 3.72 13.19 2.79
N VAL A 325 3.81 13.63 4.04
CA VAL A 325 5.07 13.73 4.78
C VAL A 325 5.07 12.68 5.90
N LYS A 326 6.17 11.92 6.00
CA LYS A 326 6.34 10.87 7.00
C LYS A 326 6.76 11.45 8.35
N MET A 327 5.86 11.41 9.34
CA MET A 327 6.10 11.81 10.73
C MET A 327 6.18 10.57 11.63
N GLY A 328 7.40 10.07 11.85
CA GLY A 328 7.61 8.82 12.57
C GLY A 328 6.96 7.63 11.86
N THR A 329 5.91 7.06 12.46
CA THR A 329 5.12 5.96 11.87
C THR A 329 3.87 6.45 11.12
N LYS A 330 3.60 7.76 11.10
CA LYS A 330 2.45 8.36 10.43
C LYS A 330 2.85 8.94 9.07
N GLU A 331 1.90 9.01 8.17
CA GLU A 331 1.97 9.84 6.97
C GLU A 331 0.86 10.86 7.05
N LEU A 332 1.21 12.14 6.91
CA LEU A 332 0.26 13.25 7.03
C LEU A 332 0.34 14.11 5.77
N PHE A 333 -0.83 14.47 5.24
CA PHE A 333 -0.91 15.41 4.14
C PHE A 333 -0.49 16.80 4.58
N SER A 334 0.42 17.40 3.84
CA SER A 334 0.90 18.76 4.04
C SER A 334 1.20 19.45 2.72
N GLN A 335 0.86 20.72 2.65
CA GLN A 335 1.15 21.58 1.51
C GLN A 335 1.55 22.97 2.00
N VAL A 336 2.53 23.56 1.33
CA VAL A 336 2.90 24.97 1.48
C VAL A 336 2.42 25.73 0.24
N GLN A 337 1.73 26.85 0.46
CA GLN A 337 1.24 27.74 -0.59
C GLN A 337 1.57 29.21 -0.27
N GLY A 338 1.37 30.09 -1.26
CA GLY A 338 1.53 31.53 -1.10
C GLY A 338 2.97 32.02 -1.17
N HIS A 339 3.21 33.21 -0.63
CA HIS A 339 4.51 33.88 -0.61
C HIS A 339 5.40 33.24 0.48
N THR A 340 6.29 32.32 0.09
CA THR A 340 7.07 31.47 1.03
C THR A 340 7.99 32.24 1.98
N GLU A 341 8.34 33.49 1.67
CA GLU A 341 9.12 34.37 2.56
C GLU A 341 8.27 35.30 3.43
N GLY A 342 6.95 35.32 3.20
CA GLY A 342 6.00 36.09 3.99
C GLY A 342 5.84 35.56 5.43
N PRO A 343 5.13 36.31 6.29
CA PRO A 343 4.81 35.84 7.64
C PRO A 343 4.05 34.50 7.57
N PRO A 344 4.43 33.50 8.39
CA PRO A 344 3.84 32.17 8.29
C PRO A 344 2.45 32.10 8.94
N ILE A 345 1.53 31.39 8.28
CA ILE A 345 0.20 31.06 8.78
C ILE A 345 0.00 29.55 8.76
N ILE A 346 -0.36 28.97 9.90
CA ILE A 346 -0.72 27.55 10.02
C ILE A 346 -2.25 27.43 10.05
N PHE A 347 -2.81 26.57 9.21
CA PHE A 347 -4.25 26.29 9.15
C PHE A 347 -4.60 24.95 9.81
N ILE A 348 -5.57 24.96 10.73
CA ILE A 348 -5.99 23.78 11.50
C ILE A 348 -7.51 23.57 11.39
N HIS A 349 -7.92 22.59 10.59
CA HIS A 349 -9.33 22.37 10.27
C HIS A 349 -10.12 21.72 11.44
N GLY A 350 -11.45 21.78 11.36
CA GLY A 350 -12.36 21.16 12.32
C GLY A 350 -12.69 19.69 12.03
N LEU A 351 -13.46 19.08 12.94
CA LEU A 351 -14.02 17.74 12.76
C LEU A 351 -14.92 17.69 11.52
N GLY A 352 -14.64 16.78 10.58
CA GLY A 352 -15.38 16.72 9.31
C GLY A 352 -14.87 17.68 8.22
N GLY A 353 -13.82 18.44 8.53
CA GLY A 353 -13.11 19.30 7.59
C GLY A 353 -11.84 18.67 7.02
N SER A 354 -11.16 19.42 6.17
CA SER A 354 -9.77 19.21 5.74
C SER A 354 -9.14 20.59 5.51
N SER A 355 -7.86 20.63 5.15
CA SER A 355 -7.16 21.84 4.70
C SER A 355 -7.94 22.64 3.64
N THR A 356 -8.73 21.97 2.78
CA THR A 356 -9.56 22.64 1.77
C THR A 356 -10.67 23.53 2.33
N TYR A 357 -11.05 23.37 3.61
CA TYR A 357 -11.98 24.29 4.29
C TYR A 357 -11.51 25.74 4.17
N PHE A 358 -10.20 25.97 4.23
CA PHE A 358 -9.59 27.29 4.23
C PHE A 358 -9.33 27.87 2.84
N SER A 359 -9.73 27.19 1.76
CA SER A 359 -9.45 27.64 0.38
C SER A 359 -9.83 29.11 0.11
N PRO A 360 -10.97 29.64 0.62
CA PRO A 360 -11.29 31.05 0.44
C PRO A 360 -10.30 32.01 1.12
N LEU A 361 -9.84 31.68 2.34
CA LEU A 361 -8.81 32.47 3.04
C LEU A 361 -7.45 32.36 2.36
N VAL A 362 -7.09 31.16 1.91
CA VAL A 362 -5.84 30.90 1.17
C VAL A 362 -5.75 31.79 -0.06
N ALA A 363 -6.83 31.89 -0.84
CA ALA A 363 -6.86 32.75 -2.02
C ALA A 363 -6.54 34.21 -1.68
N ARG A 364 -7.10 34.74 -0.59
CA ARG A 364 -6.92 36.14 -0.16
C ARG A 364 -5.54 36.43 0.45
N LEU A 365 -4.93 35.44 1.12
CA LEU A 365 -3.69 35.62 1.87
C LEU A 365 -2.43 35.18 1.09
N SER A 366 -2.60 34.45 -0.02
CA SER A 366 -1.49 33.84 -0.78
C SER A 366 -0.46 34.82 -1.31
N SER A 367 -0.83 36.08 -1.58
CA SER A 367 0.09 37.09 -2.11
C SER A 367 1.02 37.68 -1.04
N THR A 368 0.70 37.52 0.25
CA THR A 368 1.40 38.21 1.34
C THR A 368 2.03 37.26 2.36
N HIS A 369 1.46 36.07 2.56
CA HIS A 369 1.84 35.14 3.63
C HIS A 369 2.31 33.78 3.10
N ALA A 370 3.13 33.10 3.91
CA ALA A 370 3.49 31.70 3.70
C ALA A 370 2.43 30.82 4.38
N LEU A 371 1.71 30.03 3.62
CA LEU A 371 0.51 29.31 4.08
C LEU A 371 0.80 27.82 4.25
N TYR A 372 0.65 27.31 5.46
CA TYR A 372 0.91 25.91 5.83
C TYR A 372 -0.42 25.21 6.08
N LEU A 373 -0.74 24.30 5.16
CA LEU A 373 -1.98 23.54 5.13
C LEU A 373 -1.66 22.08 5.44
N SER A 374 -2.44 21.48 6.34
CA SER A 374 -2.29 20.06 6.68
C SER A 374 -3.63 19.45 7.07
N ASP A 375 -3.76 18.14 6.85
CA ASP A 375 -4.92 17.38 7.28
C ASP A 375 -4.60 16.57 8.53
N PHE A 376 -5.51 16.55 9.49
CA PHE A 376 -5.43 15.65 10.65
C PHE A 376 -5.30 14.20 10.21
N GLU A 377 -4.66 13.37 11.04
CA GLU A 377 -4.62 11.94 10.80
C GLU A 377 -6.04 11.38 10.56
N GLY A 378 -6.25 10.67 9.44
CA GLY A 378 -7.54 10.13 9.02
C GLY A 378 -8.51 11.13 8.37
N HIS A 379 -8.16 12.41 8.24
CA HIS A 379 -8.96 13.42 7.55
C HIS A 379 -8.37 13.77 6.19
N GLY A 380 -9.21 14.30 5.30
CA GLY A 380 -8.79 14.75 3.98
C GLY A 380 -7.96 13.69 3.25
N LEU A 381 -6.69 13.97 2.99
CA LEU A 381 -5.75 13.08 2.32
C LEU A 381 -4.78 12.34 3.28
N SER A 382 -4.82 12.61 4.59
CA SER A 382 -4.00 11.92 5.59
C SER A 382 -4.54 10.53 5.94
N PRO A 383 -3.78 9.44 5.73
CA PRO A 383 -4.18 8.10 6.19
C PRO A 383 -4.23 7.99 7.71
N THR A 384 -4.81 6.91 8.23
CA THR A 384 -4.73 6.57 9.66
C THR A 384 -4.53 5.07 9.87
N ASN A 385 -3.57 4.70 10.71
CA ASN A 385 -3.34 3.30 11.09
C ASN A 385 -4.33 2.88 12.18
N ALA A 386 -4.89 1.66 12.12
CA ALA A 386 -5.86 1.19 13.12
C ALA A 386 -5.35 1.22 14.58
N LEU A 387 -4.04 1.13 14.83
CA LEU A 387 -3.45 1.27 16.17
C LEU A 387 -3.30 2.71 16.64
N SER A 388 -3.42 3.69 15.75
CA SER A 388 -3.25 5.09 16.14
C SER A 388 -4.36 5.56 17.08
N LYS A 389 -3.94 6.21 18.16
CA LYS A 389 -4.82 6.83 19.16
C LYS A 389 -4.77 8.34 18.97
N ILE A 390 -5.81 8.88 18.34
CA ILE A 390 -5.93 10.32 18.12
C ILE A 390 -6.47 11.00 19.39
N THR A 391 -5.80 12.07 19.82
CA THR A 391 -6.21 12.97 20.90
C THR A 391 -6.00 14.43 20.45
N ILE A 392 -6.56 15.40 21.17
CA ILE A 392 -6.29 16.82 20.89
C ILE A 392 -4.78 17.12 20.99
N ALA A 393 -4.10 16.56 21.99
CA ALA A 393 -2.65 16.70 22.18
C ALA A 393 -1.83 16.05 21.05
N SER A 394 -2.22 14.85 20.58
CA SER A 394 -1.50 14.21 19.48
C SER A 394 -1.65 15.01 18.18
N LEU A 395 -2.85 15.55 17.92
CA LEU A 395 -3.07 16.41 16.75
C LEU A 395 -2.25 17.70 16.84
N ALA A 396 -2.13 18.30 18.03
CA ALA A 396 -1.29 19.49 18.22
C ALA A 396 0.19 19.17 17.95
N SER A 397 0.67 18.03 18.43
CA SER A 397 2.03 17.55 18.14
C SER A 397 2.24 17.28 16.65
N ASP A 398 1.27 16.65 15.99
CA ASP A 398 1.32 16.39 14.54
C ASP A 398 1.44 17.70 13.74
N ILE A 399 0.64 18.73 14.06
CA ILE A 399 0.70 20.04 13.41
C ILE A 399 2.07 20.71 13.61
N ARG A 400 2.60 20.68 14.84
CA ARG A 400 3.94 21.21 15.14
C ARG A 400 5.01 20.52 14.29
N ASP A 401 4.99 19.20 14.26
CA ASP A 401 6.04 18.40 13.61
C ASP A 401 5.99 18.57 12.08
N VAL A 402 4.78 18.61 11.51
CA VAL A 402 4.56 18.92 10.09
C VAL A 402 5.06 20.34 9.75
N TYR A 403 4.74 21.35 10.56
CA TYR A 403 5.21 22.71 10.34
C TYR A 403 6.73 22.80 10.43
N HIS A 404 7.36 22.20 11.46
CA HIS A 404 8.81 22.20 11.59
C HIS A 404 9.53 21.48 10.44
N ASN A 405 8.92 20.43 9.87
CA ASN A 405 9.45 19.77 8.69
C ASN A 405 9.39 20.69 7.46
N ALA A 406 8.30 21.43 7.28
CA ALA A 406 8.12 22.35 6.16
C ALA A 406 8.89 23.67 6.32
N ARG A 407 9.16 24.09 7.56
CA ARG A 407 9.79 25.38 7.90
C ARG A 407 10.94 25.20 8.91
N PRO A 408 12.14 24.84 8.43
CA PRO A 408 13.28 24.51 9.31
C PRO A 408 13.78 25.67 10.20
N ASP A 409 13.54 26.93 9.81
CA ASP A 409 13.91 28.10 10.62
C ASP A 409 12.97 28.33 11.82
N ARG A 410 11.89 27.54 11.93
CA ARG A 410 10.92 27.52 13.03
C ARG A 410 10.40 28.91 13.41
N LYS A 411 10.21 29.80 12.43
CA LYS A 411 9.62 31.11 12.69
C LYS A 411 8.26 30.97 13.38
N PRO A 412 7.95 31.79 14.40
CA PRO A 412 6.63 31.82 15.01
C PRO A 412 5.55 32.14 13.96
N ALA A 413 4.40 31.50 14.04
CA ALA A 413 3.32 31.60 13.06
C ALA A 413 1.99 32.01 13.67
N THR A 414 1.19 32.72 12.87
CA THR A 414 -0.22 32.91 13.17
C THR A 414 -0.95 31.60 12.94
N VAL A 415 -1.76 31.15 13.89
CA VAL A 415 -2.52 29.90 13.76
C VAL A 415 -3.99 30.22 13.57
N ILE A 416 -4.55 29.81 12.42
CA ILE A 416 -5.97 29.96 12.09
C ILE A 416 -6.64 28.60 12.20
N ALA A 417 -7.65 28.49 13.05
CA ALA A 417 -8.28 27.23 13.38
C ALA A 417 -9.81 27.29 13.35
N HIS A 418 -10.44 26.14 13.08
CA HIS A 418 -11.89 25.97 13.06
C HIS A 418 -12.35 24.85 13.98
N SER A 419 -13.44 25.06 14.73
CA SER A 419 -14.13 24.02 15.49
C SER A 419 -13.18 23.21 16.39
N MET A 420 -13.20 21.87 16.33
CA MET A 420 -12.26 21.00 17.05
C MET A 420 -10.79 21.42 16.86
N GLY A 421 -10.43 21.98 15.70
CA GLY A 421 -9.11 22.53 15.43
C GLY A 421 -8.73 23.69 16.36
N CYS A 422 -9.69 24.45 16.89
CA CYS A 422 -9.44 25.48 17.89
C CYS A 422 -8.92 24.90 19.21
N LEU A 423 -9.41 23.72 19.62
CA LEU A 423 -8.86 23.01 20.79
C LEU A 423 -7.41 22.58 20.53
N VAL A 424 -7.13 22.13 19.31
CA VAL A 424 -5.78 21.76 18.85
C VAL A 424 -4.85 22.99 18.82
N ALA A 425 -5.32 24.12 18.31
CA ALA A 425 -4.58 25.38 18.25
C ALA A 425 -4.26 25.95 19.64
N MET A 426 -5.23 25.96 20.55
CA MET A 426 -5.00 26.37 21.93
C MET A 426 -4.02 25.43 22.63
N LYS A 427 -4.13 24.11 22.42
CA LYS A 427 -3.19 23.13 22.96
C LYS A 427 -1.78 23.32 22.41
N LEU A 428 -1.64 23.56 21.10
CA LEU A 428 -0.39 23.87 20.43
C LEU A 428 0.29 25.10 21.04
N ALA A 429 -0.46 26.19 21.22
CA ALA A 429 0.03 27.45 21.78
C ALA A 429 0.42 27.33 23.27
N LEU A 430 -0.33 26.53 24.06
CA LEU A 430 0.00 26.28 25.47
C LEU A 430 1.28 25.45 25.63
N GLU A 431 1.50 24.46 24.76
CA GLU A 431 2.65 23.57 24.83
C GLU A 431 3.90 24.10 24.11
N ASN A 432 3.73 25.03 23.17
CA ASN A 432 4.80 25.59 22.32
C ASN A 432 4.57 27.10 22.13
N PRO A 433 4.59 27.91 23.20
CA PRO A 433 4.25 29.35 23.13
C PRO A 433 5.18 30.15 22.21
N GLU A 434 6.41 29.69 22.00
CA GLU A 434 7.36 30.28 21.06
C GLU A 434 7.01 30.05 19.59
N LEU A 435 6.18 29.04 19.30
CA LEU A 435 5.78 28.70 17.94
C LEU A 435 4.59 29.52 17.45
N VAL A 436 3.75 30.03 18.36
CA VAL A 436 2.48 30.68 18.01
C VAL A 436 2.58 32.18 18.28
N SER A 437 2.66 32.97 17.20
CA SER A 437 2.71 34.44 17.32
C SER A 437 1.34 35.05 17.63
N SER A 438 0.27 34.46 17.11
CA SER A 438 -1.11 34.87 17.34
C SER A 438 -2.09 33.74 17.00
N LEU A 439 -3.32 33.84 17.53
CA LEU A 439 -4.38 32.86 17.33
C LEU A 439 -5.60 33.49 16.66
N ILE A 440 -6.20 32.78 15.72
CA ILE A 440 -7.54 33.04 15.19
C ILE A 440 -8.39 31.78 15.39
N LEU A 441 -9.37 31.85 16.29
CA LEU A 441 -10.22 30.73 16.71
C LEU A 441 -11.63 30.93 16.17
N MET A 442 -12.00 30.17 15.12
CA MET A 442 -13.34 30.22 14.53
C MET A 442 -14.23 29.12 15.12
N GLY A 443 -15.15 29.51 16.00
CA GLY A 443 -16.06 28.63 16.72
C GLY A 443 -15.33 27.63 17.61
N PRO A 444 -14.59 28.06 18.66
CA PRO A 444 -13.95 27.14 19.61
C PRO A 444 -15.00 26.35 20.42
N PRO A 445 -15.02 25.01 20.37
CA PRO A 445 -15.89 24.19 21.22
C PRO A 445 -15.53 24.36 22.71
N PRO A 446 -16.42 24.00 23.65
CA PRO A 446 -16.09 24.11 25.06
C PRO A 446 -14.91 23.23 25.47
N SER A 447 -14.10 23.73 26.40
CA SER A 447 -13.01 23.01 27.06
C SER A 447 -13.19 23.13 28.58
N PRO A 448 -13.44 22.02 29.30
CA PRO A 448 -13.58 20.67 28.78
C PRO A 448 -14.90 20.50 28.01
N LEU A 449 -14.97 19.48 27.15
CA LEU A 449 -16.22 19.16 26.44
C LEU A 449 -17.29 18.70 27.46
N PRO A 450 -18.55 19.17 27.39
CA PRO A 450 -19.60 18.75 28.31
C PRO A 450 -19.90 17.25 28.18
N LYS A 451 -20.33 16.60 29.28
CA LYS A 451 -20.63 15.15 29.32
C LYS A 451 -21.59 14.70 28.22
N ALA A 452 -22.63 15.47 27.94
CA ALA A 452 -23.59 15.17 26.88
C ALA A 452 -22.94 15.25 25.48
N GLY A 453 -22.09 16.25 25.24
CA GLY A 453 -21.31 16.38 24.01
C GLY A 453 -20.31 15.24 23.83
N SER A 454 -19.68 14.79 24.91
CA SER A 454 -18.80 13.60 24.90
C SER A 454 -19.57 12.33 24.53
N ALA A 455 -20.69 12.05 25.21
CA ALA A 455 -21.53 10.90 24.91
C ALA A 455 -22.03 10.91 23.45
N GLY A 456 -22.50 12.07 22.98
CA GLY A 456 -22.92 12.25 21.59
C GLY A 456 -21.79 12.04 20.58
N SER A 457 -20.57 12.47 20.90
CA SER A 457 -19.40 12.25 20.03
C SER A 457 -18.98 10.79 19.98
N PHE A 458 -19.04 10.05 21.09
CA PHE A 458 -18.84 8.59 21.08
C PHE A 458 -19.91 7.87 20.26
N ALA A 459 -21.18 8.20 20.45
CA ALA A 459 -22.27 7.61 19.69
C ALA A 459 -22.15 7.90 18.19
N ARG A 460 -21.72 9.10 17.81
CA ARG A 460 -21.44 9.47 16.41
C ARG A 460 -20.29 8.64 15.83
N ALA A 461 -19.23 8.43 16.60
CA ALA A 461 -18.10 7.59 16.16
C ALA A 461 -18.54 6.15 15.85
N GLU A 462 -19.37 5.57 16.72
CA GLU A 462 -19.93 4.23 16.51
C GLU A 462 -20.87 4.19 15.30
N LEU A 463 -21.74 5.18 15.15
CA LEU A 463 -22.68 5.25 14.02
C LEU A 463 -21.96 5.32 12.67
N VAL A 464 -20.90 6.12 12.57
CA VAL A 464 -20.12 6.25 11.33
C VAL A 464 -19.34 4.98 11.02
N ARG A 465 -18.78 4.30 12.02
CA ARG A 465 -18.14 2.98 11.81
C ARG A 465 -19.13 1.95 11.27
N ASN A 466 -20.36 1.97 11.77
CA ASN A 466 -21.38 0.98 11.41
C ASN A 466 -22.09 1.28 10.09
N LYS A 467 -22.31 2.55 9.75
CA LYS A 467 -23.17 2.96 8.63
C LYS A 467 -22.53 3.96 7.65
N GLY A 468 -21.25 4.27 7.83
CA GLY A 468 -20.52 5.24 7.02
C GLY A 468 -20.93 6.70 7.26
N MET A 469 -20.29 7.62 6.54
CA MET A 469 -20.53 9.07 6.70
C MET A 469 -21.95 9.48 6.35
N VAL A 470 -22.60 8.82 5.39
CA VAL A 470 -23.98 9.12 4.96
C VAL A 470 -24.97 9.12 6.15
N ALA A 471 -24.72 8.28 7.16
CA ALA A 471 -25.60 8.16 8.32
C ALA A 471 -25.59 9.36 9.28
N VAL A 472 -24.58 10.25 9.18
CA VAL A 472 -24.45 11.41 10.08
C VAL A 472 -24.50 12.75 9.36
N VAL A 473 -24.21 12.77 8.05
CA VAL A 473 -24.01 14.02 7.31
C VAL A 473 -25.19 14.97 7.43
N ASP A 474 -26.42 14.52 7.16
CA ASP A 474 -27.59 15.43 7.18
C ASP A 474 -27.88 15.94 8.59
N ALA A 475 -27.69 15.10 9.62
CA ALA A 475 -27.82 15.52 11.01
C ALA A 475 -26.76 16.58 11.40
N VAL A 476 -25.52 16.43 10.93
CA VAL A 476 -24.44 17.38 11.20
C VAL A 476 -24.65 18.69 10.42
N VAL A 477 -25.08 18.63 9.16
CA VAL A 477 -25.42 19.81 8.36
C VAL A 477 -26.57 20.58 9.01
N ASN A 478 -27.64 19.88 9.40
CA ASN A 478 -28.81 20.48 10.04
C ASN A 478 -28.49 21.06 11.43
N ALA A 479 -27.56 20.48 12.18
CA ALA A 479 -27.15 21.03 13.46
C ALA A 479 -26.12 22.16 13.35
N GLY A 480 -25.31 22.15 12.28
CA GLY A 480 -24.16 23.04 12.13
C GLY A 480 -24.45 24.33 11.37
N LEU A 481 -25.34 24.33 10.37
CA LEU A 481 -25.64 25.53 9.57
C LEU A 481 -26.79 26.34 10.16
N SER A 482 -26.78 27.66 9.97
CA SER A 482 -27.89 28.52 10.39
C SER A 482 -29.17 28.24 9.57
N PRO A 483 -30.37 28.56 10.09
CA PRO A 483 -31.61 28.47 9.31
C PRO A 483 -31.53 29.26 7.99
N LYS A 484 -30.98 30.48 8.02
CA LYS A 484 -30.80 31.34 6.85
C LYS A 484 -29.91 30.66 5.80
N THR A 485 -28.81 30.05 6.20
CA THR A 485 -27.92 29.32 5.29
C THR A 485 -28.63 28.11 4.67
N ARG A 486 -29.34 27.32 5.48
CA ARG A 486 -30.04 26.13 4.99
C ARG A 486 -31.12 26.46 3.96
N GLU A 487 -31.79 27.59 4.11
CA GLU A 487 -32.88 28.03 3.23
C GLU A 487 -32.38 28.85 2.03
N GLY A 488 -31.32 29.65 2.21
CA GLY A 488 -30.91 30.69 1.26
C GLY A 488 -29.52 30.52 0.64
N ASN A 489 -28.68 29.60 1.11
CA ASN A 489 -27.32 29.41 0.59
C ASN A 489 -27.05 27.93 0.25
N PRO A 490 -27.55 27.43 -0.90
CA PRO A 490 -27.37 26.03 -1.31
C PRO A 490 -25.90 25.64 -1.54
N LEU A 491 -25.02 26.60 -1.85
CA LEU A 491 -23.58 26.35 -2.02
C LEU A 491 -22.91 26.02 -0.68
N ALA A 492 -23.22 26.77 0.38
CA ALA A 492 -22.71 26.48 1.73
C ALA A 492 -23.20 25.13 2.24
N VAL A 493 -24.48 24.80 1.98
CA VAL A 493 -25.05 23.49 2.30
C VAL A 493 -24.30 22.39 1.57
N ALA A 494 -24.11 22.53 0.25
CA ALA A 494 -23.38 21.56 -0.56
C ALA A 494 -21.91 21.42 -0.14
N ALA A 495 -21.20 22.53 0.10
CA ALA A 495 -19.81 22.54 0.53
C ALA A 495 -19.64 21.80 1.88
N THR A 496 -20.50 22.09 2.85
CA THR A 496 -20.51 21.42 4.15
C THR A 496 -20.78 19.92 3.99
N ARG A 497 -21.80 19.58 3.19
CA ARG A 497 -22.19 18.20 2.94
C ARG A 497 -21.06 17.40 2.28
N MET A 498 -20.38 17.99 1.29
CA MET A 498 -19.27 17.38 0.58
C MET A 498 -18.01 17.28 1.44
N SER A 499 -17.73 18.27 2.29
CA SER A 499 -16.65 18.19 3.28
C SER A 499 -16.81 16.97 4.18
N LEU A 500 -18.04 16.73 4.67
CA LEU A 500 -18.36 15.59 5.53
C LEU A 500 -18.34 14.26 4.78
N LEU A 501 -18.98 14.18 3.61
CA LEU A 501 -18.97 12.97 2.78
C LEU A 501 -17.57 12.61 2.29
N GLY A 502 -16.71 13.60 2.12
CA GLY A 502 -15.33 13.42 1.71
C GLY A 502 -14.44 12.82 2.79
N GLN A 503 -14.91 12.65 4.03
CA GLN A 503 -14.12 12.02 5.09
C GLN A 503 -14.18 10.50 5.03
N ASP A 504 -13.10 9.85 5.45
CA ASP A 504 -13.10 8.42 5.73
C ASP A 504 -13.86 8.14 7.04
N PRO A 505 -14.75 7.12 7.08
CA PRO A 505 -15.51 6.79 8.28
C PRO A 505 -14.66 6.53 9.53
N GLU A 506 -13.56 5.78 9.42
CA GLU A 506 -12.72 5.44 10.57
C GLU A 506 -11.92 6.65 11.05
N GLY A 507 -11.38 7.43 10.11
CA GLY A 507 -10.70 8.68 10.44
C GLY A 507 -11.61 9.68 11.17
N TYR A 508 -12.83 9.89 10.66
CA TYR A 508 -13.83 10.74 11.31
C TYR A 508 -14.23 10.21 12.69
N ALA A 509 -14.43 8.90 12.83
CA ALA A 509 -14.78 8.28 14.11
C ALA A 509 -13.67 8.42 15.17
N LYS A 510 -12.40 8.35 14.77
CA LYS A 510 -11.26 8.61 15.66
C LYS A 510 -11.21 10.06 16.12
N ALA A 511 -11.47 11.03 15.25
CA ALA A 511 -11.55 12.43 15.67
C ALA A 511 -12.76 12.70 16.57
N CYS A 512 -13.92 12.09 16.31
CA CYS A 512 -15.06 12.12 17.24
C CYS A 512 -14.68 11.56 18.61
N THR A 513 -13.90 10.47 18.65
CA THR A 513 -13.38 9.88 19.88
C THR A 513 -12.39 10.82 20.59
N ALA A 514 -11.52 11.51 19.84
CA ALA A 514 -10.58 12.50 20.36
C ALA A 514 -11.33 13.68 21.01
N LEU A 515 -12.35 14.22 20.31
CA LEU A 515 -13.22 15.26 20.84
C LEU A 515 -13.98 14.77 22.07
N ALA A 516 -14.55 13.56 22.04
CA ALA A 516 -15.27 13.00 23.19
C ALA A 516 -14.40 12.90 24.45
N LYS A 517 -13.12 12.54 24.28
CA LYS A 517 -12.13 12.42 25.35
C LYS A 517 -11.60 13.76 25.86
N SER A 518 -11.76 14.86 25.13
CA SER A 518 -11.39 16.19 25.65
C SER A 518 -12.27 16.62 26.83
N ALA A 519 -13.35 15.90 27.14
CA ALA A 519 -14.14 16.09 28.36
C ALA A 519 -13.35 15.86 29.66
N THR A 520 -12.19 15.19 29.60
CA THR A 520 -11.34 14.95 30.78
C THR A 520 -10.19 15.95 30.93
N GLU A 521 -10.06 16.91 30.01
CA GLU A 521 -8.98 17.90 30.01
C GLU A 521 -9.55 19.30 29.81
N THR A 522 -9.24 20.20 30.74
CA THR A 522 -9.54 21.64 30.61
C THR A 522 -8.29 22.37 30.16
N LEU A 523 -8.37 23.08 29.04
CA LEU A 523 -7.27 23.92 28.57
C LEU A 523 -7.19 25.20 29.41
N ASP A 524 -6.00 25.51 29.91
CA ASP A 524 -5.74 26.71 30.70
C ASP A 524 -5.62 27.96 29.81
N THR A 525 -6.78 28.41 29.31
CA THR A 525 -6.84 29.56 28.39
C THR A 525 -6.31 30.87 28.98
N ALA A 526 -6.25 31.01 30.31
CA ALA A 526 -5.68 32.19 30.96
C ALA A 526 -4.15 32.29 30.82
N SER A 527 -3.49 31.17 30.48
CA SER A 527 -2.05 31.10 30.21
C SER A 527 -1.70 31.39 28.74
N LEU A 528 -2.68 31.59 27.86
CA LEU A 528 -2.44 32.06 26.50
C LEU A 528 -2.07 33.56 26.54
N ASN A 529 -0.87 33.90 26.02
CA ASN A 529 -0.32 35.25 26.07
C ASN A 529 -0.16 35.91 24.69
N CYS A 530 -0.46 35.20 23.60
CA CYS A 530 -0.43 35.75 22.24
C CYS A 530 -1.74 36.49 21.91
N PRO A 531 -1.71 37.53 21.05
CA PRO A 531 -2.92 38.14 20.51
C PRO A 531 -3.87 37.08 19.96
N THR A 532 -5.14 37.15 20.36
CA THR A 532 -6.12 36.11 20.02
C THR A 532 -7.42 36.70 19.50
N PHE A 533 -7.77 36.40 18.25
CA PHE A 533 -9.07 36.72 17.68
C PHE A 533 -10.02 35.52 17.80
N ILE A 534 -11.22 35.74 18.31
CA ILE A 534 -12.27 34.72 18.42
C ILE A 534 -13.46 35.14 17.55
N LEU A 535 -13.81 34.29 16.59
CA LEU A 535 -14.94 34.50 15.70
C LEU A 535 -16.01 33.44 15.96
N THR A 536 -17.27 33.84 16.03
CA THR A 536 -18.41 32.90 16.04
C THR A 536 -19.62 33.47 15.30
N GLY A 537 -20.60 32.63 15.00
CA GLY A 537 -21.92 33.05 14.53
C GLY A 537 -22.93 33.15 15.68
N ASP A 538 -23.91 34.03 15.55
CA ASP A 538 -25.02 34.16 16.51
C ASP A 538 -25.95 32.92 16.55
N HIS A 539 -25.91 32.06 15.52
CA HIS A 539 -26.62 30.79 15.43
C HIS A 539 -25.70 29.56 15.58
N ASP A 540 -24.43 29.75 16.00
CA ASP A 540 -23.54 28.63 16.26
C ASP A 540 -23.94 27.90 17.55
N ALA A 541 -24.56 26.72 17.41
CA ALA A 541 -24.98 25.89 18.54
C ALA A 541 -23.84 25.11 19.20
N VAL A 542 -22.69 24.97 18.54
CA VAL A 542 -21.50 24.29 19.07
C VAL A 542 -20.66 25.27 19.89
N SER A 543 -20.53 26.50 19.39
CA SER A 543 -19.69 27.56 19.96
C SER A 543 -20.45 28.88 20.11
N PRO A 544 -21.54 28.90 20.89
CA PRO A 544 -22.43 30.06 20.97
C PRO A 544 -21.70 31.32 21.48
N PRO A 545 -22.20 32.53 21.18
CA PRO A 545 -21.55 33.79 21.55
C PRO A 545 -21.16 33.90 23.02
N ASN A 546 -22.01 33.44 23.95
CA ASN A 546 -21.72 33.46 25.38
C ASN A 546 -20.48 32.63 25.76
N LEU A 547 -20.25 31.48 25.10
CA LEU A 547 -19.04 30.68 25.27
C LEU A 547 -17.83 31.43 24.73
N CYS A 548 -17.92 32.00 23.52
CA CYS A 548 -16.81 32.74 22.92
C CYS A 548 -16.42 33.99 23.74
N PHE A 549 -17.40 34.71 24.29
CA PHE A 549 -17.14 35.80 25.25
C PHE A 549 -16.53 35.30 26.57
N SER A 550 -16.82 34.07 27.00
CA SER A 550 -16.16 33.50 28.19
C SER A 550 -14.68 33.20 27.91
N TYR A 551 -14.34 32.71 26.71
CA TYR A 551 -12.95 32.61 26.28
C TYR A 551 -12.28 33.98 26.18
N GLY A 552 -12.95 34.97 25.59
CA GLY A 552 -12.41 36.33 25.48
C GLY A 552 -12.20 37.06 26.81
N LYS A 553 -12.87 36.62 27.88
CA LYS A 553 -12.60 37.10 29.26
C LYS A 553 -11.42 36.39 29.91
N SER A 554 -11.15 35.15 29.51
CA SER A 554 -10.09 34.31 30.08
C SER A 554 -8.74 34.58 29.42
N ILE A 555 -8.73 34.68 28.08
CA ILE A 555 -7.52 34.91 27.28
C ILE A 555 -7.13 36.39 27.37
N LYS A 556 -5.85 36.66 27.63
CA LYS A 556 -5.34 38.03 27.64
C LYS A 556 -5.17 38.53 26.20
N ASN A 557 -5.44 39.82 25.97
CA ASN A 557 -5.32 40.44 24.63
C ASN A 557 -6.13 39.72 23.56
N SER A 558 -7.38 39.38 23.89
CA SER A 558 -8.31 38.80 22.92
C SER A 558 -9.42 39.75 22.53
N GLU A 559 -9.89 39.62 21.30
CA GLU A 559 -11.10 40.25 20.81
C GLU A 559 -12.10 39.19 20.33
N VAL A 560 -13.39 39.47 20.44
CA VAL A 560 -14.47 38.54 20.07
C VAL A 560 -15.40 39.23 19.08
N GLN A 561 -15.59 38.61 17.92
CA GLN A 561 -16.56 39.06 16.91
C GLN A 561 -17.65 38.01 16.70
N VAL A 562 -18.89 38.48 16.57
CA VAL A 562 -20.06 37.64 16.30
C VAL A 562 -20.63 38.04 14.94
N LEU A 563 -20.73 37.08 14.03
CA LEU A 563 -21.37 37.25 12.72
C LEU A 563 -22.88 37.01 12.85
N GLU A 564 -23.67 37.90 12.25
CA GLU A 564 -25.13 37.81 12.28
C GLU A 564 -25.65 36.74 11.31
N THR A 565 -26.63 35.96 11.75
CA THR A 565 -27.28 34.89 11.00
C THR A 565 -26.39 33.72 10.55
N ILE A 566 -25.23 33.53 11.19
CA ILE A 566 -24.22 32.52 10.82
C ILE A 566 -24.19 31.38 11.84
N GLY A 567 -24.03 30.14 11.36
CA GLY A 567 -23.85 28.94 12.16
C GLY A 567 -22.38 28.58 12.39
N HIS A 568 -22.12 27.29 12.58
CA HIS A 568 -20.81 26.76 12.95
C HIS A 568 -19.83 26.61 11.77
N TRP A 569 -20.31 26.58 10.53
CA TRP A 569 -19.45 26.46 9.35
C TRP A 569 -19.11 27.83 8.77
N HIS A 570 -18.72 28.76 9.64
CA HIS A 570 -18.48 30.19 9.40
C HIS A 570 -18.01 30.50 7.98
N LEU A 571 -16.86 29.97 7.57
CA LEU A 571 -16.24 30.29 6.28
C LEU A 571 -17.04 29.79 5.06
N PHE A 572 -17.84 28.72 5.20
CA PHE A 572 -18.75 28.29 4.15
C PHE A 572 -20.04 29.12 4.13
N GLU A 573 -20.50 29.58 5.29
CA GLU A 573 -21.75 30.33 5.42
C GLU A 573 -21.59 31.80 5.01
N ASP A 574 -20.45 32.42 5.32
CA ASP A 574 -20.13 33.82 5.04
C ASP A 574 -18.63 34.00 4.72
N VAL A 575 -18.27 33.73 3.47
CA VAL A 575 -16.88 33.83 3.00
C VAL A 575 -16.31 35.24 3.20
N GLU A 576 -17.05 36.27 2.80
CA GLU A 576 -16.58 37.65 2.84
C GLU A 576 -16.49 38.15 4.28
N GLY A 577 -17.53 37.96 5.09
CA GLY A 577 -17.51 38.40 6.49
C GLY A 577 -16.40 37.75 7.30
N VAL A 578 -16.14 36.46 7.12
CA VAL A 578 -15.01 35.78 7.76
C VAL A 578 -13.68 36.30 7.22
N SER A 579 -13.56 36.47 5.89
CA SER A 579 -12.30 36.93 5.28
C SER A 579 -11.93 38.35 5.67
N ASP A 580 -12.91 39.27 5.73
CA ASP A 580 -12.73 40.64 6.17
C ASP A 580 -12.34 40.70 7.65
N ALA A 581 -13.00 39.92 8.50
CA ALA A 581 -12.69 39.84 9.93
C ALA A 581 -11.27 39.33 10.17
N VAL A 582 -10.88 38.24 9.51
CA VAL A 582 -9.53 37.67 9.57
C VAL A 582 -8.49 38.68 9.08
N HIS A 583 -8.73 39.33 7.94
CA HIS A 583 -7.81 40.31 7.37
C HIS A 583 -7.62 41.52 8.30
N THR A 584 -8.72 42.05 8.83
CA THR A 584 -8.71 43.19 9.76
C THR A 584 -7.84 42.87 10.98
N PHE A 585 -8.01 41.69 11.58
CA PHE A 585 -7.18 41.29 12.72
C PHE A 585 -5.70 41.16 12.32
N LEU A 586 -5.39 40.55 11.18
CA LEU A 586 -4.01 40.41 10.70
C LEU A 586 -3.32 41.76 10.48
N GLU A 587 -4.05 42.78 10.01
CA GLU A 587 -3.52 44.14 9.87
C GLU A 587 -3.15 44.79 11.21
N THR A 588 -3.84 44.42 12.31
CA THR A 588 -3.49 44.92 13.66
C THR A 588 -2.19 44.34 14.22
N LEU A 589 -1.67 43.26 13.61
CA LEU A 589 -0.43 42.59 14.03
C LEU A 589 0.82 43.12 13.31
N GLN A 590 0.64 43.93 12.25
CA GLN A 590 1.71 44.59 11.49
C GLN A 590 2.06 45.94 12.12
#